data_AF-A0A7C1R8K8-F1
#
_entry.id   AF-A0A7C1R8K8-F1
#
_cell.length_a   1.000
_cell.length_b   1.000
_cell.length_c   1.000
_cell.angle_alpha   90.00
_cell.angle_beta   90.00
_cell.angle_gamma   90.00
#
_symmetry.space_group_name_H-M   'P 1'
#
loop_
_entity.id
_entity.type
_entity.pdbx_description
1 polymer ?
#
loop_
_entity_poly.entity_id
_entity_poly.type
_entity_poly.pdbx_seq_one_letter_code
_entity_poly.pdbx_strand_id
1 'polypeptide(L)'
;MKKILGLDLGTNSIGWALINMGELQKEGEIIRTGSRITPMSQDIINDFGGGNKVSKTAERTHFRSVRRLIERRKLRRERLLKVLKIIGVLYMSKIQFESNSQQVYFLGGGANG
;
A
#
# COMPACT_ATOMS: atom_id res chain seq x y z
N MET A 1 -2.60 47.57 -12.38
CA MET A 1 -1.87 46.91 -11.25
C MET A 1 -1.84 45.41 -11.47
N LYS A 2 -0.65 44.79 -11.52
CA LYS A 2 -0.50 43.35 -11.81
C LYS A 2 -0.07 42.58 -10.56
N LYS A 3 -0.84 41.56 -10.17
CA LYS A 3 -0.47 40.64 -9.08
C LYS A 3 0.32 39.45 -9.62
N ILE A 4 1.46 39.14 -9.01
CA ILE A 4 2.35 38.02 -9.37
C ILE A 4 2.44 37.08 -8.17
N LEU A 5 2.23 35.78 -8.41
CA LEU A 5 2.44 34.73 -7.43
C LEU A 5 3.77 34.02 -7.73
N GLY A 6 4.75 34.16 -6.84
CA GLY A 6 5.97 33.36 -6.83
C GLY A 6 5.75 32.08 -6.01
N LEU A 7 6.21 30.95 -6.54
CA LEU A 7 6.17 29.64 -5.88
C LEU A 7 7.57 29.04 -5.84
N ASP A 8 7.98 28.58 -4.67
CA ASP A 8 9.21 27.83 -4.45
C ASP A 8 8.84 26.44 -3.92
N LEU A 9 9.11 25.40 -4.72
CA LEU A 9 8.68 24.03 -4.46
C LEU A 9 9.86 23.19 -3.97
N GLY A 10 9.94 22.98 -2.65
CA GLY A 10 10.84 22.03 -2.02
C GLY A 10 10.23 20.62 -1.93
N THR A 11 11.02 19.65 -1.48
CA THR A 11 10.56 18.25 -1.33
C THR A 11 9.48 18.07 -0.26
N ASN A 12 9.48 18.92 0.77
CA ASN A 12 8.54 18.90 1.89
C ASN A 12 7.99 20.29 2.24
N SER A 13 8.19 21.28 1.38
CA SER A 13 7.79 22.66 1.63
C SER A 13 7.37 23.38 0.36
N ILE A 14 6.46 24.32 0.51
CA ILE A 14 6.02 25.22 -0.57
C ILE A 14 6.13 26.63 -0.04
N GLY A 15 7.17 27.35 -0.45
CA GLY A 15 7.29 28.79 -0.26
C GLY A 15 6.38 29.50 -1.27
N TRP A 16 5.70 30.56 -0.83
CA TRP A 16 4.90 31.38 -1.72
C TRP A 16 4.99 32.86 -1.37
N ALA A 17 4.94 33.71 -2.38
CA ALA A 17 4.93 35.15 -2.25
C ALA A 17 3.97 35.77 -3.27
N LEU A 18 3.11 36.66 -2.80
CA LEU A 18 2.22 37.46 -3.63
C LEU A 18 2.76 38.89 -3.69
N ILE A 19 3.12 39.32 -4.89
CA ILE A 19 3.74 40.61 -5.16
C ILE A 19 2.79 41.44 -6.04
N ASN A 20 2.65 42.73 -5.73
CA ASN A 20 2.02 43.70 -6.60
C ASN A 20 3.10 44.43 -7.41
N MET A 21 2.98 44.45 -8.73
CA MET A 21 3.84 45.27 -9.58
C MET A 21 3.06 46.45 -10.15
N GLY A 22 3.61 47.65 -9.93
CA GLY A 22 3.17 48.88 -10.58
C GLY A 22 3.50 48.85 -12.08
N GLU A 23 2.70 49.56 -12.89
CA GLU A 23 2.85 49.55 -14.35
C GLU A 23 4.04 50.40 -14.85
N LEU A 24 4.51 51.36 -14.05
CA LEU A 24 5.59 52.30 -14.40
C LEU A 24 6.85 52.19 -13.52
N GLN A 25 6.76 51.62 -12.32
CA GLN A 25 7.88 51.49 -11.40
C GLN A 25 8.33 50.04 -11.30
N LYS A 26 9.65 49.82 -11.37
CA LYS A 26 10.29 48.51 -11.13
C LYS A 26 10.21 48.06 -9.67
N GLU A 27 9.61 48.87 -8.79
CA GLU A 27 9.43 48.57 -7.37
C GLU A 27 8.15 47.75 -7.19
N GLY A 28 8.33 46.48 -6.82
CA GLY A 28 7.24 45.57 -6.48
C GLY A 28 6.98 45.58 -4.98
N GLU A 29 5.71 45.65 -4.58
CA GLU A 29 5.30 45.56 -3.18
C GLU A 29 4.95 44.12 -2.82
N ILE A 30 5.49 43.63 -1.71
CA ILE A 30 5.12 42.32 -1.18
C ILE A 30 3.78 42.45 -0.44
N ILE A 31 2.72 41.90 -1.02
CA ILE A 31 1.38 41.88 -0.40
C ILE A 31 1.37 40.87 0.75
N ARG A 32 1.92 39.67 0.51
CA ARG A 32 1.96 38.59 1.50
C ARG A 32 2.99 37.54 1.10
N THR A 33 3.59 36.90 2.08
CA THR A 33 4.42 35.71 1.87
C THR A 33 4.06 34.64 2.89
N GLY A 34 4.48 33.42 2.63
CA GLY A 34 4.37 32.33 3.58
C GLY A 34 5.13 31.10 3.13
N SER A 35 5.18 30.11 4.01
CA SER A 35 5.69 28.79 3.69
C SER A 35 4.72 27.74 4.23
N ARG A 36 4.34 26.80 3.38
CA ARG A 36 3.56 25.62 3.76
C ARG A 36 4.51 24.45 3.91
N ILE A 37 4.78 24.06 5.14
CA ILE A 37 5.54 22.85 5.46
C ILE A 37 4.57 21.67 5.44
N THR A 38 4.89 20.64 4.67
CA THR A 38 4.15 19.38 4.69
C THR A 38 4.82 18.45 5.70
N PRO A 39 4.19 18.17 6.85
CA PRO A 39 4.81 17.37 7.88
C PRO A 39 5.07 15.95 7.35
N MET A 40 6.33 15.55 7.38
CA MET A 40 6.81 14.21 7.00
C MET A 40 7.57 13.64 8.19
N SER A 41 7.44 12.33 8.46
CA SER A 41 8.24 11.72 9.52
C SER A 41 9.70 11.61 9.11
N GLN A 42 10.60 11.71 10.09
CA GLN A 42 12.04 11.71 9.88
C GLN A 42 12.53 10.49 9.09
N ASP A 43 11.90 9.33 9.30
CA ASP A 43 12.23 8.09 8.61
C ASP A 43 12.04 8.19 7.10
N ILE A 44 10.96 8.86 6.65
CA ILE A 44 10.67 9.03 5.23
C ILE A 44 11.64 10.05 4.62
N ILE A 45 12.04 11.08 5.38
CA ILE A 45 13.03 12.06 4.94
C ILE A 45 14.39 11.36 4.72
N ASN A 46 14.77 10.49 5.64
CA ASN A 46 16.00 9.70 5.55
C ASN A 46 15.95 8.70 4.38
N ASP A 47 14.83 7.98 4.21
CA ASP A 47 14.62 7.06 3.09
C ASP A 47 14.66 7.79 1.73
N PHE A 48 14.01 8.95 1.65
CA PHE A 48 13.99 9.76 0.43
C PHE A 48 15.37 10.34 0.11
N GLY A 49 16.11 10.80 1.13
CA GLY A 49 17.49 11.28 1.00
C GLY A 49 18.50 10.17 0.64
N GLY A 50 18.25 8.94 1.10
CA GLY A 50 19.04 7.75 0.77
C GLY A 50 18.73 7.13 -0.61
N GLY A 51 17.78 7.70 -1.36
CA GLY A 51 17.41 7.22 -2.70
C GLY A 51 16.36 6.10 -2.73
N ASN A 52 15.79 5.73 -1.58
CA ASN A 52 14.69 4.77 -1.51
C ASN A 52 13.38 5.44 -1.96
N LYS A 53 12.97 5.16 -3.21
CA LYS A 53 11.73 5.70 -3.82
C LYS A 53 10.46 4.94 -3.43
N VAL A 54 10.49 4.15 -2.35
CA VAL A 54 9.33 3.34 -1.96
C VAL A 54 8.28 4.26 -1.36
N SER A 55 7.22 4.53 -2.13
CA SER A 55 6.10 5.32 -1.62
C SER A 55 5.39 4.58 -0.48
N LYS A 56 4.86 5.33 0.50
CA LYS A 56 3.96 4.78 1.53
C LYS A 56 2.80 3.96 0.94
N THR A 57 2.37 4.28 -0.27
CA THR A 57 1.30 3.58 -0.98
C THR A 57 1.75 2.23 -1.55
N ALA A 58 3.06 2.03 -1.79
CA ALA A 58 3.61 0.79 -2.30
C ALA A 58 3.41 -0.35 -1.30
N GLU A 59 3.69 -0.11 -0.03
CA GLU A 59 3.52 -1.10 1.04
C GLU A 59 2.03 -1.47 1.23
N ARG A 60 1.15 -0.47 1.23
CA ARG A 60 -0.31 -0.70 1.25
C ARG A 60 -0.78 -1.53 0.04
N THR A 61 -0.19 -1.28 -1.13
CA THR A 61 -0.48 -2.04 -2.35
C THR A 61 0.02 -3.49 -2.24
N HIS A 62 1.20 -3.69 -1.67
CA HIS A 62 1.77 -5.01 -1.39
C HIS A 62 0.87 -5.81 -0.42
N PHE A 63 0.50 -5.26 0.73
CA PHE A 63 -0.41 -5.96 1.66
C PHE A 63 -1.78 -6.25 1.06
N ARG A 64 -2.27 -5.41 0.14
CA ARG A 64 -3.51 -5.67 -0.59
C ARG A 64 -3.35 -6.81 -1.60
N SER A 65 -2.20 -6.92 -2.30
CA SER A 65 -1.96 -7.99 -3.25
C SER A 65 -1.83 -9.35 -2.56
N VAL A 66 -1.09 -9.40 -1.44
CA VAL A 66 -0.91 -10.62 -0.64
C VAL A 66 -2.26 -11.17 -0.15
N ARG A 67 -3.12 -10.33 0.44
CA ARG A 67 -4.47 -10.75 0.90
C ARG A 67 -5.30 -11.34 -0.23
N ARG A 68 -5.27 -10.73 -1.42
CA ARG A 68 -5.99 -11.25 -2.59
C ARG A 68 -5.47 -12.60 -3.05
N LEU A 69 -4.15 -12.82 -3.00
CA LEU A 69 -3.54 -14.10 -3.38
C LEU A 69 -3.94 -15.21 -2.40
N ILE A 70 -3.96 -14.92 -1.11
CA ILE A 70 -4.40 -15.86 -0.06
C ILE A 70 -5.86 -16.27 -0.29
N GLU A 71 -6.76 -15.32 -0.46
CA GLU A 71 -8.18 -15.59 -0.73
C GLU A 71 -8.38 -16.39 -2.02
N ARG A 72 -7.69 -16.02 -3.10
CA ARG A 72 -7.73 -16.78 -4.37
C ARG A 72 -7.21 -18.20 -4.22
N ARG A 73 -6.17 -18.42 -3.41
CA ARG A 73 -5.65 -19.77 -3.14
C ARG A 73 -6.67 -20.60 -2.36
N LYS A 74 -7.28 -20.02 -1.32
CA LYS A 74 -8.32 -20.67 -0.51
C LYS A 74 -9.50 -21.11 -1.38
N LEU A 75 -10.08 -20.19 -2.15
CA LEU A 75 -11.22 -20.47 -3.03
C LEU A 75 -10.90 -21.50 -4.12
N ARG A 76 -9.70 -21.45 -4.73
CA ARG A 76 -9.27 -22.45 -5.72
C ARG A 76 -9.13 -23.83 -5.09
N ARG A 77 -8.53 -23.92 -3.89
CA ARG A 77 -8.38 -25.19 -3.16
C ARG A 77 -9.75 -25.77 -2.82
N GLU A 78 -10.68 -24.97 -2.31
CA GLU A 78 -12.05 -25.40 -2.01
C GLU A 78 -12.78 -25.92 -3.26
N ARG A 79 -12.69 -25.20 -4.39
CA ARG A 79 -13.29 -25.64 -5.67
C ARG A 79 -12.68 -26.95 -6.17
N LEU A 80 -11.35 -27.07 -6.13
CA LEU A 80 -10.65 -28.28 -6.56
C LEU A 80 -11.03 -29.48 -5.70
N LEU A 81 -11.09 -29.31 -4.37
CA LEU A 81 -11.51 -30.37 -3.46
C LEU A 81 -12.95 -30.85 -3.75
N LYS A 82 -13.87 -29.92 -4.08
CA LYS A 82 -15.23 -30.29 -4.50
C LYS A 82 -15.23 -31.14 -5.78
N VAL A 83 -14.45 -30.74 -6.79
CA VAL A 83 -14.35 -31.48 -8.06
C VAL A 83 -13.73 -32.86 -7.86
N LEU A 84 -12.60 -32.94 -7.15
CA LEU A 84 -11.90 -34.20 -6.85
C LEU A 84 -12.79 -35.21 -6.12
N LYS A 85 -13.66 -34.71 -5.23
CA LYS A 85 -14.66 -35.53 -4.54
C LYS A 85 -15.70 -36.08 -5.50
N ILE A 86 -16.19 -35.29 -6.45
CA ILE A 86 -17.20 -35.70 -7.43
C ILE A 86 -16.65 -36.81 -8.34
N ILE A 87 -15.40 -36.70 -8.79
CA ILE A 87 -14.79 -37.67 -9.70
C ILE A 87 -14.26 -38.92 -8.99
N GLY A 88 -14.49 -39.07 -7.68
CA GLY A 88 -14.11 -40.27 -6.91
C GLY A 88 -12.61 -40.44 -6.66
N VAL A 89 -11.78 -39.46 -7.01
CA VAL A 89 -10.32 -39.49 -6.83
C VAL A 89 -9.94 -39.26 -5.35
N LEU A 90 -10.81 -38.61 -4.58
CA LEU A 90 -10.61 -38.35 -3.15
C LEU A 90 -11.66 -39.05 -2.29
N TYR A 91 -11.27 -40.11 -1.58
CA TYR A 91 -12.09 -40.75 -0.54
C TYR A 91 -11.94 -39.99 0.78
N MET A 92 -13.05 -39.55 1.36
CA MET A 92 -13.06 -38.83 2.64
C MET A 92 -12.78 -39.81 3.79
N SER A 93 -11.52 -39.95 4.21
CA SER A 93 -11.26 -39.98 5.66
C SER A 93 -11.33 -38.52 6.13
N LYS A 94 -12.01 -38.26 7.26
CA LYS A 94 -12.31 -36.91 7.74
C LYS A 94 -11.02 -36.09 7.86
N ILE A 95 -10.72 -35.24 6.88
CA ILE A 95 -9.68 -34.23 7.03
C ILE A 95 -10.34 -33.05 7.76
N GLN A 96 -10.28 -33.09 9.08
CA GLN A 96 -10.59 -31.93 9.91
C GLN A 96 -9.43 -30.94 9.78
N PHE A 97 -9.67 -29.83 9.10
CA PHE A 97 -8.77 -28.69 9.15
C PHE A 97 -9.21 -27.83 10.33
N GLU A 98 -8.61 -28.05 11.50
CA GLU A 98 -8.75 -27.12 12.61
C GLU A 98 -7.90 -25.88 12.35
N SER A 99 -8.56 -24.73 12.36
CA SER A 99 -7.93 -23.42 12.25
C SER A 99 -7.32 -23.03 13.60
N ASN A 100 -6.16 -23.59 13.91
CA ASN A 100 -5.05 -22.89 14.54
C ASN A 100 -3.92 -23.88 14.81
N SER A 101 -2.71 -23.51 14.36
CA SER A 101 -1.42 -24.00 14.84
C SER A 101 -1.39 -25.39 15.49
N GLN A 102 -0.94 -26.38 14.70
CA GLN A 102 -0.12 -27.55 15.08
C GLN A 102 -0.65 -28.89 14.54
N GLN A 103 0.27 -29.56 13.83
CA GLN A 103 0.38 -30.99 13.56
C GLN A 103 -0.77 -31.71 12.80
N VAL A 104 -0.37 -32.34 11.69
CA VAL A 104 -1.20 -33.24 10.89
C VAL A 104 -0.99 -34.66 11.42
N TYR A 105 -1.99 -35.25 12.07
CA TYR A 105 -1.99 -36.68 12.39
C TYR A 105 -2.82 -37.45 11.36
N PHE A 106 -2.20 -38.44 10.74
CA PHE A 106 -2.89 -39.44 9.92
C PHE A 106 -3.33 -40.59 10.83
N LEU A 107 -4.64 -40.76 11.03
CA LEU A 107 -5.16 -42.01 11.57
C LEU A 107 -5.25 -43.02 10.42
N GLY A 108 -4.35 -44.00 10.47
CA GLY A 108 -4.33 -45.14 9.54
C GLY A 108 -5.64 -45.92 9.64
N GLY A 109 -6.35 -45.99 8.52
CA GLY A 109 -7.44 -46.94 8.34
C GLY A 109 -6.84 -48.26 7.88
N GLY A 110 -6.79 -49.24 8.77
CA GLY A 110 -6.48 -50.62 8.41
C GLY A 110 -7.50 -51.14 7.39
N ALA A 111 -6.99 -51.69 6.29
CA ALA A 111 -7.78 -52.49 5.37
C ALA A 111 -8.01 -53.87 6.02
N ASN A 112 -9.26 -54.14 6.39
CA ASN A 112 -9.78 -55.50 6.57
C ASN A 112 -10.93 -55.65 5.58
N GLY A 113 -10.87 -56.69 4.73
CA GLY A 113 -11.90 -57.07 3.77
C GLY A 113 -11.32 -57.35 2.40
#